data_AF-I0Z0Z3-F1
#
_entry.id   AF-I0Z0Z3-F1
#
_cell.length_a   1.000
_cell.length_b   1.000
_cell.length_c   1.000
_cell.angle_alpha   90.00
_cell.angle_beta   90.00
_cell.angle_gamma   90.00
#
_symmetry.space_group_name_H-M   'P 1'
#
loop_
_entity.id
_entity.type
_entity.pdbx_description
1 polymer ?
#
loop_
_entity_poly.entity_id
_entity_poly.type
_entity_poly.pdbx_seq_one_letter_code
_entity_poly.pdbx_strand_id
1 'polypeptide(L)' 'MWWESAPPFILIGLALAGMGHIQGWIHQGFYGKPKAVCQDSYDRKLAKRDARIMQEIKERQEAITGKKTGFFS' A
#
# COMPACT_ATOMS: atom_id res chain seq x y z
N MET A 1 11.99 -42.84 8.81
CA MET A 1 10.70 -42.52 8.17
C MET A 1 10.80 -41.13 7.54
N TRP A 2 10.00 -40.76 6.53
CA TRP A 2 10.11 -39.43 5.87
C TRP A 2 9.61 -38.27 6.75
N TRP A 3 8.74 -38.57 7.72
CA TRP A 3 8.12 -37.58 8.61
C TRP A 3 9.07 -37.02 9.67
N GLU A 4 10.15 -37.71 10.01
CA GLU A 4 11.15 -37.25 11.00
C GLU A 4 12.00 -36.08 10.46
N SER A 5 12.15 -36.01 9.13
CA SER A 5 12.89 -34.95 8.44
C SER A 5 11.99 -33.81 7.94
N ALA A 6 10.66 -33.94 8.04
CA ALA A 6 9.70 -32.93 7.61
C ALA A 6 9.64 -31.64 8.47
N PRO A 7 9.82 -31.68 9.81
CA PRO A 7 9.75 -30.50 10.67
C PRO A 7 10.62 -29.31 10.21
N PRO A 8 11.91 -29.48 9.84
CA PRO A 8 12.72 -28.35 9.38
C PRO A 8 12.16 -27.71 8.09
N PHE A 9 11.65 -28.51 7.15
CA PHE A 9 11.07 -27.98 5.90
C PHE A 9 9.77 -27.21 6.15
N ILE A 10 8.94 -27.67 7.08
CA ILE A 10 7.70 -26.98 7.46
C ILE A 10 8.02 -25.61 8.05
N LEU A 11 9.01 -25.53 8.95
CA LEU A 11 9.44 -24.27 9.55
C LEU A 11 9.97 -23.29 8.50
N ILE A 12 10.77 -23.78 7.55
CA ILE A 12 11.30 -22.95 6.44
C ILE A 12 10.15 -22.47 5.55
N GLY A 13 9.20 -23.35 5.21
CA GLY A 13 8.03 -22.99 4.40
C GLY A 13 7.17 -21.91 5.07
N LEU A 14 6.91 -22.04 6.37
CA LEU A 14 6.17 -21.05 7.15
C LEU A 14 6.92 -19.72 7.22
N ALA A 15 8.24 -19.75 7.41
CA ALA A 15 9.05 -18.53 7.43
C ALA A 15 8.99 -17.80 6.09
N LEU A 16 9.13 -18.51 4.97
CA LEU A 16 9.04 -17.94 3.61
C LEU A 16 7.66 -17.38 3.31
N ALA A 17 6.61 -18.13 3.63
CA ALA A 17 5.23 -17.67 3.47
C ALA A 17 4.98 -16.41 4.32
N GLY A 18 5.43 -16.42 5.58
CA GLY A 18 5.32 -15.28 6.49
C GLY A 18 5.98 -14.03 5.94
N MET A 19 7.21 -14.13 5.42
CA MET A 19 7.91 -12.96 4.84
C MET A 19 7.14 -12.32 3.68
N GLY A 20 6.57 -13.12 2.78
CA GLY A 20 5.79 -12.59 1.65
C GLY A 20 4.51 -11.88 2.11
N HIS A 21 3.76 -12.51 3.03
CA HIS A 21 2.49 -11.95 3.50
C HIS A 21 2.68 -10.68 4.34
N ILE A 22 3.66 -10.66 5.25
CA ILE A 22 3.92 -9.51 6.13
C ILE A 22 4.25 -8.27 5.29
N GLN A 23 5.11 -8.40 4.29
CA GLN A 23 5.48 -7.27 3.43
C GLN A 23 4.29 -6.73 2.64
N GLY A 24 3.44 -7.62 2.11
CA GLY A 24 2.22 -7.24 1.39
C GLY A 24 1.22 -6.51 2.27
N TRP A 25 0.94 -7.05 3.47
CA TRP A 25 -0.01 -6.47 4.41
C TRP A 25 0.43 -5.11 4.95
N ILE A 26 1.71 -4.95 5.29
CA ILE A 26 2.25 -3.66 5.74
C ILE A 26 2.06 -2.61 4.64
N HIS A 27 2.45 -2.91 3.39
CA HIS A 27 2.29 -1.95 2.29
C HIS A 27 0.82 -1.59 2.05
N GLN A 28 -0.07 -2.59 2.08
CA GLN A 28 -1.50 -2.37 1.91
C GLN A 28 -2.09 -1.51 3.03
N GLY A 29 -1.62 -1.68 4.27
CA GLY A 29 -2.04 -0.85 5.41
C GLY A 29 -1.62 0.62 5.26
N PHE A 30 -0.38 0.90 4.84
CA PHE A 30 0.11 2.28 4.71
C PHE A 30 -0.44 3.03 3.50
N TYR A 31 -0.51 2.36 2.34
CA TYR A 31 -0.87 3.02 1.08
C TYR A 31 -2.32 2.79 0.67
N GLY A 32 -3.09 2.00 1.44
CA GLY A 32 -4.48 1.63 1.16
C GLY A 32 -4.66 0.73 -0.07
N LYS A 33 -3.57 0.36 -0.75
CA LYS A 33 -3.58 -0.45 -1.96
C LYS A 33 -2.40 -1.44 -1.99
N PRO A 34 -2.58 -2.62 -2.61
CA PRO A 34 -1.47 -3.55 -2.79
C PRO A 34 -0.34 -2.90 -3.60
N LYS A 35 0.89 -3.35 -3.34
CA LYS A 35 2.06 -2.83 -4.03
C LYS A 35 1.98 -3.16 -5.53
N ALA A 36 2.00 -2.13 -6.37
CA ALA A 36 2.03 -2.32 -7.82
C ALA A 36 3.41 -2.84 -8.24
N VAL A 37 3.44 -4.00 -8.89
CA VAL A 37 4.65 -4.61 -9.45
C VAL A 37 4.87 -4.12 -10.88
N CYS A 38 6.11 -4.18 -11.37
CA CYS A 38 6.46 -3.85 -12.75
C CYS A 38 6.04 -2.44 -13.23
N GLN A 39 6.16 -1.44 -12.36
CA GLN A 39 5.80 -0.05 -12.71
C GLN A 39 6.84 0.59 -13.63
N ASP A 40 6.41 0.99 -14.83
CA ASP A 40 7.23 1.74 -15.78
C ASP A 40 7.23 3.25 -15.43
N SER A 41 8.15 3.98 -16.04
CA SER A 41 8.26 5.43 -16.05
C SER A 41 6.95 6.14 -16.39
N TYR A 42 6.13 5.57 -17.29
CA TYR A 42 4.81 6.10 -17.62
C TYR A 42 3.83 5.99 -16.44
N ASP A 43 3.75 4.82 -15.78
CA ASP A 43 2.88 4.60 -14.63
C ASP A 43 3.24 5.54 -13.46
N ARG A 44 4.54 5.76 -13.24
CA ARG A 44 5.01 6.70 -12.22
C ARG A 44 4.59 8.14 -12.53
N LYS A 45 4.58 8.54 -13.81
CA LYS A 45 4.13 9.88 -14.23
C LYS A 45 2.61 10.02 -14.07
N LEU A 46 1.85 8.97 -14.42
CA LEU A 46 0.40 8.94 -14.20
C LEU A 46 0.06 9.03 -12.71
N ALA A 47 0.69 8.23 -11.85
CA ALA A 47 0.44 8.26 -10.41
C ALA A 47 0.71 9.66 -9.81
N LYS A 48 1.77 10.35 -10.27
CA LYS A 48 2.06 11.73 -9.85
C LYS A 48 1.00 12.72 -10.34
N ARG A 49 0.53 12.56 -11.58
CA ARG A 49 -0.53 13.41 -12.15
C ARG A 49 -1.83 13.22 -11.37
N ASP A 50 -2.24 11.98 -11.15
CA ASP A 50 -3.50 11.66 -10.48
C ASP A 50 -3.48 12.15 -9.02
N ALA A 51 -2.32 12.08 -8.35
CA ALA A 51 -2.15 12.68 -7.02
C ALA A 51 -2.36 14.20 -7.01
N ARG A 52 -1.85 14.93 -8.02
CA ARG A 52 -2.07 16.38 -8.16
C ARG A 52 -3.54 16.70 -8.43
N ILE A 53 -4.16 15.96 -9.35
CA ILE A 53 -5.58 16.15 -9.69
C ILE A 53 -6.46 15.91 -8.46
N MET A 54 -6.20 14.87 -7.65
CA MET A 54 -6.95 14.63 -6.41
C MET A 54 -6.78 15.77 -5.40
N GLN A 55 -5.57 16.35 -5.28
CA GLN A 55 -5.34 17.52 -4.42
C GLN A 55 -6.14 18.73 -4.91
N GLU A 56 -6.07 19.04 -6.20
CA GLU A 56 -6.84 20.14 -6.80
C GLU A 56 -8.36 19.95 -6.64
N ILE A 57 -8.86 18.71 -6.81
CA ILE A 57 -10.29 18.40 -6.59
C ILE A 57 -10.65 18.62 -5.12
N LYS A 58 -9.81 18.17 -4.18
CA LYS A 58 -10.03 18.36 -2.74
C LYS A 58 -10.07 19.86 -2.40
N GLU A 59 -9.10 20.64 -2.86
CA GLU A 59 -9.04 22.09 -2.66
C GLU A 59 -10.27 22.80 -3.25
N ARG A 60 -10.69 22.41 -4.47
CA ARG A 60 -11.89 22.96 -5.11
C ARG A 60 -13.16 22.58 -4.34
N GLN A 61 -13.27 21.35 -3.84
CA GLN A 61 -14.40 20.92 -3.02
C GLN A 61 -14.44 21.69 -1.69
N GLU A 62 -13.31 21.91 -1.03
CA GLU A 62 -13.20 22.71 0.18
C GLU A 62 -13.58 24.18 -0.08
N ALA A 63 -13.20 24.74 -1.24
CA ALA A 63 -13.61 26.08 -1.66
C ALA A 63 -15.12 26.18 -1.95
N ILE A 64 -15.73 25.16 -2.56
CA ILE A 64 -17.17 25.13 -2.87
C ILE A 64 -18.01 24.87 -1.60
N THR A 65 -17.53 24.06 -0.68
CA THR A 65 -18.26 23.68 0.55
C THR A 65 -18.11 24.68 1.69
N GLY A 66 -17.24 25.70 1.56
CA GLY A 66 -17.19 26.84 2.48
C GLY A 66 -16.82 26.53 3.94
N LYS A 67 -16.36 25.31 4.25
CA LYS A 67 -15.90 24.96 5.60
C LYS A 67 -14.42 25.32 5.76
N LYS A 68 -14.16 26.60 6.08
CA LYS A 68 -12.98 26.95 6.90
C LYS A 68 -13.22 26.43 8.31
N THR A 69 -13.04 25.14 8.54
CA THR A 69 -12.86 24.65 9.91
C THR A 69 -11.43 24.94 10.33
N GLY A 70 -11.20 26.19 10.73
CA GLY A 70 -10.21 26.44 11.77
C GLY A 70 -10.79 25.93 13.08
N PHE A 71 -10.31 24.79 13.58
CA PHE A 71 -10.41 24.45 15.01
C PHE A 71 -9.44 23.30 15.33
N PHE A 72 -8.57 23.56 16.32
CA PHE A 72 -7.47 22.73 16.88
C PHE A 72 -6.19 22.68 16.03
N SER A 73 -5.09 23.36 16.42
CA SER A 73 -4.36 23.40 17.71
C SER A 73 -3.98 22.02 18.23
#